data_AF-Q18D55-F1
#
_entry.id   AF-Q18D55-F1
#
_cell.length_a   1.000
_cell.length_b   1.000
_cell.length_c   1.000
_cell.angle_alpha   90.00
_cell.angle_beta   90.00
_cell.angle_gamma   90.00
#
_symmetry.space_group_name_H-M   'P 1'
#
loop_
_entity.id
_entity.type
_entity.pdbx_description
1 polymer ?
#
loop_
_entity_poly.entity_id
_entity_poly.type
_entity_poly.pdbx_seq_one_letter_code
_entity_poly.pdbx_strand_id
1 'polypeptide(L)'
;MNFNFAKATNSRLMGSLGLIINWIDDENNHFCQYFLLDAEGLGLADYVSLNNPTQEEAYMEEERLMGGFGSDRVELTKDESLFLVSYFGNKNLYYDKLLPGDKCEYIDIIKNYKTDLTIEKLYNKICKRVDEEVEFINYMTMRFIAWDRESLKYFSGSDEIANMHITNINGTLLKNVVSDKGQGRYISEALYEDNDGYYICKIAFCISKCYETGFRINSLLVTDKEPMYDFEVFDEISKSEFVSVYSVNSPEEFAGVFYRENPFLLKSNMNEGIFFTRFNFNNDHVKENVYIINNDMKAIYYLMGNKFFIGTYNENDCNYINEISQSNYSDYIKFEEKFFFEQNALYDFAESGSLDFDDFLE
;
A
#
# COMPACT_ATOMS: atom_id res chain seq x y z
N MET A 1 -4.57 21.57 24.54
CA MET A 1 -3.51 20.70 24.00
C MET A 1 -2.58 21.51 23.12
N ASN A 2 -1.28 21.29 23.27
CA ASN A 2 -0.20 21.88 22.51
C ASN A 2 0.32 20.87 21.48
N PHE A 3 0.81 21.36 20.34
CA PHE A 3 1.45 20.49 19.35
C PHE A 3 2.79 20.00 19.88
N ASN A 4 3.05 18.70 19.77
CA ASN A 4 4.35 18.11 20.13
C ASN A 4 5.16 17.77 18.87
N PHE A 5 4.65 16.86 18.04
CA PHE A 5 5.28 16.48 16.76
C PHE A 5 4.24 15.96 15.76
N ALA A 6 4.64 15.91 14.49
CA ALA A 6 3.95 15.14 13.47
C ALA A 6 4.95 14.48 12.53
N LYS A 7 4.56 13.36 11.94
CA LYS A 7 5.35 12.67 10.91
C LYS A 7 4.43 11.99 9.90
N ALA A 8 4.90 11.86 8.67
CA ALA A 8 4.21 11.13 7.62
C ALA A 8 5.15 10.20 6.87
N THR A 9 4.63 9.18 6.21
CA THR A 9 5.43 8.40 5.25
C THR A 9 5.70 9.22 3.99
N ASN A 10 6.79 8.93 3.28
CA ASN A 10 7.05 9.50 1.95
C ASN A 10 6.54 8.61 0.80
N SER A 11 5.44 7.88 1.05
CA SER A 11 4.88 6.85 0.18
C SER A 11 3.83 7.34 -0.81
N ARG A 12 3.66 8.66 -0.98
CA ARG A 12 2.56 9.22 -1.79
C ARG A 12 2.53 8.72 -3.23
N LEU A 13 3.67 8.33 -3.81
CA LEU A 13 3.75 7.76 -5.16
C LEU A 13 3.15 6.35 -5.27
N MET A 14 2.94 5.67 -4.15
CA MET A 14 2.14 4.45 -4.03
C MET A 14 0.65 4.73 -3.81
N GLY A 15 0.23 6.00 -3.81
CA GLY A 15 -1.18 6.39 -3.65
C GLY A 15 -1.66 6.52 -2.21
N SER A 16 -0.85 6.13 -1.23
CA SER A 16 -1.23 6.20 0.18
C SER A 16 -0.14 6.81 1.06
N LEU A 17 -0.56 7.42 2.17
CA LEU A 17 0.29 8.05 3.17
C LEU A 17 -0.21 7.73 4.57
N GLY A 18 0.67 7.30 5.47
CA GLY A 18 0.40 7.37 6.89
C GLY A 18 0.73 8.77 7.41
N LEU A 19 -0.08 9.30 8.32
CA LEU A 19 0.17 10.55 9.04
C LEU A 19 -0.09 10.35 10.54
N ILE A 20 0.86 10.81 11.36
CA ILE A 20 0.75 10.80 12.82
C ILE A 20 0.86 12.24 13.32
N ILE A 21 -0.06 12.63 14.21
CA ILE A 21 -0.02 13.91 14.93
C ILE A 21 -0.11 13.63 16.42
N ASN A 22 0.92 14.00 17.17
CA ASN A 22 0.91 13.90 18.63
C ASN A 22 0.73 15.28 19.25
N TRP A 23 -0.26 15.38 20.14
CA TRP A 23 -0.50 16.52 21.00
C TRP A 23 -0.09 16.21 22.45
N ILE A 24 0.22 17.24 23.22
CA ILE A 24 0.54 17.15 24.63
C ILE A 24 -0.20 18.23 25.41
N ASP A 25 -0.83 17.91 26.53
CA ASP A 25 -1.43 18.91 27.41
C ASP A 25 -0.43 19.44 28.47
N ASP A 26 -0.89 20.34 29.34
CA ASP A 26 -0.06 20.95 30.37
C ASP A 26 0.32 19.97 31.50
N GLU A 27 -0.35 18.80 31.58
CA GLU A 27 -0.08 17.71 32.51
C GLU A 27 0.83 16.61 31.91
N ASN A 28 1.37 16.84 30.71
CA ASN A 28 2.11 15.88 29.89
C ASN A 28 1.27 14.66 29.45
N ASN A 29 -0.05 14.78 29.39
CA ASN A 29 -0.88 13.76 28.75
C ASN A 29 -0.76 13.87 27.24
N HIS A 30 -0.55 12.73 26.59
CA HIS A 30 -0.42 12.58 25.15
C HIS A 30 -1.76 12.26 24.50
N PHE A 31 -2.00 12.87 23.34
CA PHE A 31 -3.09 12.49 22.43
C PHE A 31 -2.50 12.27 21.05
N CYS A 32 -2.44 11.00 20.64
CA CYS A 32 -1.89 10.59 19.36
C CYS A 32 -3.02 10.34 18.36
N GLN A 33 -2.91 10.93 17.18
CA GLN A 33 -3.85 10.74 16.07
C GLN A 33 -3.12 10.09 14.91
N TYR A 34 -3.72 9.05 14.34
CA TYR A 34 -3.18 8.23 13.26
C TYR A 34 -4.16 8.30 12.08
N PHE A 35 -3.70 8.74 10.92
CA PHE A 35 -4.52 8.92 9.72
C PHE A 35 -3.92 8.13 8.54
N LEU A 36 -4.75 7.37 7.84
CA LEU A 36 -4.43 6.88 6.50
C LEU A 36 -4.99 7.86 5.47
N LEU A 37 -4.12 8.43 4.63
CA LEU A 37 -4.49 9.35 3.57
C LEU A 37 -4.37 8.63 2.22
N ASP A 38 -5.46 8.55 1.49
CA ASP A 38 -5.54 8.05 0.12
C ASP A 38 -5.48 9.22 -0.87
N ALA A 39 -4.41 9.26 -1.66
CA ALA A 39 -4.13 10.29 -2.65
C ALA A 39 -4.93 10.11 -3.94
N GLU A 40 -5.41 8.90 -4.21
CA GLU A 40 -6.06 8.53 -5.46
C GLU A 40 -7.55 8.86 -5.45
N GLY A 41 -8.27 8.53 -4.37
CA GLY A 41 -9.74 8.66 -4.36
C GLY A 41 -10.37 9.17 -3.07
N LEU A 42 -10.26 8.40 -1.99
CA LEU A 42 -11.14 8.51 -0.82
C LEU A 42 -10.90 9.76 0.04
N GLY A 43 -9.66 10.28 0.07
CA GLY A 43 -9.26 11.29 1.05
C GLY A 43 -8.71 10.64 2.32
N LEU A 44 -9.32 10.88 3.48
CA LEU A 44 -9.06 10.15 4.72
C LEU A 44 -9.69 8.76 4.63
N ALA A 45 -8.88 7.71 4.64
CA ALA A 45 -9.32 6.31 4.50
C ALA A 45 -9.45 5.58 5.85
N ASP A 46 -8.59 5.88 6.82
CA ASP A 46 -8.60 5.29 8.17
C ASP A 46 -8.22 6.34 9.22
N TYR A 47 -8.73 6.18 10.44
CA TYR A 47 -8.42 7.04 11.58
C TYR A 47 -8.52 6.28 12.90
N VAL A 48 -7.46 6.38 13.71
CA VAL A 48 -7.41 5.92 15.09
C VAL A 48 -6.80 7.01 15.97
N SER A 49 -7.29 7.14 17.20
CA SER A 49 -6.68 7.98 18.21
C SER A 49 -6.41 7.21 19.50
N LEU A 50 -5.34 7.58 20.18
CA LEU A 50 -4.93 6.99 21.46
C LEU A 50 -4.71 8.11 22.49
N ASN A 51 -5.30 7.94 23.67
CA ASN A 51 -5.12 8.83 24.81
C ASN A 51 -4.12 8.21 25.78
N ASN A 52 -3.03 8.93 26.06
CA ASN A 52 -1.94 8.48 26.92
C ASN A 52 -1.45 7.05 26.60
N PRO A 53 -1.16 6.71 25.33
CA PRO A 53 -0.75 5.37 24.99
C PRO A 53 0.57 5.02 25.69
N THR A 54 0.68 3.76 26.08
CA THR A 54 1.97 3.15 26.40
C THR A 54 2.87 3.14 25.15
N GLN A 55 4.17 2.95 25.37
CA GLN A 55 5.13 2.86 24.26
C GLN A 55 4.78 1.70 23.30
N GLU A 56 4.27 0.59 23.83
CA GLU A 56 3.86 -0.58 23.05
C GLU A 56 2.63 -0.27 22.19
N GLU A 57 1.57 0.32 22.77
CA GLU A 57 0.37 0.71 22.01
C GLU A 57 0.69 1.71 20.91
N ALA A 58 1.53 2.70 21.20
CA ALA A 58 1.94 3.70 20.22
C ALA A 58 2.76 3.08 19.07
N TYR A 59 3.64 2.13 19.38
CA TYR A 59 4.43 1.40 18.39
C TYR A 59 3.55 0.50 17.52
N MET A 60 2.66 -0.27 18.13
CA MET A 60 1.75 -1.16 17.41
C MET A 60 0.87 -0.40 16.42
N GLU A 61 0.27 0.71 16.86
CA GLU A 61 -0.60 1.50 16.00
C GLU A 61 0.18 2.23 14.89
N GLU A 62 1.39 2.69 15.17
CA GLU A 62 2.28 3.26 14.16
C GLU A 62 2.65 2.23 13.08
N GLU A 63 3.06 1.03 13.46
CA GLU A 63 3.44 -0.01 12.50
C GLU A 63 2.23 -0.59 11.76
N ARG A 64 1.07 -0.72 12.41
CA ARG A 64 -0.19 -1.10 11.75
C ARG A 64 -0.51 -0.17 10.59
N LEU A 65 -0.35 1.14 10.82
CA LEU A 65 -0.68 2.15 9.83
C LEU A 65 0.42 2.33 8.78
N MET A 66 1.70 2.33 9.17
CA MET A 66 2.82 2.79 8.32
C MET A 66 3.80 1.68 7.92
N GLY A 67 3.85 0.57 8.63
CA GLY A 67 4.89 -0.45 8.49
C GLY A 67 4.87 -1.16 7.13
N GLY A 68 3.69 -1.25 6.51
CA GLY A 68 3.50 -1.88 5.20
C GLY A 68 3.85 -1.02 3.98
N PHE A 69 4.12 0.28 4.13
CA PHE A 69 4.31 1.17 2.95
C PHE A 69 5.70 1.16 2.33
N GLY A 70 6.68 0.50 2.97
CA GLY A 70 8.04 0.40 2.44
C GLY A 70 8.75 1.74 2.21
N SER A 71 8.42 2.74 3.03
CA SER A 71 8.80 4.14 2.86
C SER A 71 9.34 4.75 4.15
N ASP A 72 10.21 5.75 4.01
CA ASP A 72 10.73 6.49 5.16
C ASP A 72 9.65 7.36 5.80
N ARG A 73 9.85 7.65 7.09
CA ARG A 73 9.02 8.55 7.88
C ARG A 73 9.70 9.90 7.98
N VAL A 74 9.02 10.95 7.52
CA VAL A 74 9.52 12.32 7.50
C VAL A 74 8.80 13.17 8.53
N GLU A 75 9.53 14.06 9.20
CA GLU A 75 8.96 15.00 10.15
C GLU A 75 8.17 16.10 9.44
N LEU A 76 7.02 16.44 10.01
CA LEU A 76 6.16 17.51 9.55
C LEU A 76 6.01 18.57 10.63
N THR A 77 5.94 19.82 10.20
CA THR A 77 5.51 20.90 11.08
C THR A 77 4.01 20.79 11.36
N LYS A 78 3.55 21.49 12.41
CA LYS A 78 2.13 21.61 12.73
C LYS A 78 1.30 22.09 11.54
N ASP A 79 1.80 23.07 10.80
CA ASP A 79 1.04 23.66 9.69
C ASP A 79 0.86 22.64 8.55
N GLU A 80 1.93 21.91 8.22
CA GLU A 80 1.90 20.88 7.18
C GLU A 80 0.99 19.70 7.55
N SER A 81 1.01 19.26 8.81
CA SER A 81 0.17 18.14 9.26
C SER A 81 -1.31 18.50 9.30
N LEU A 82 -1.66 19.69 9.81
CA LEU A 82 -3.04 20.18 9.79
C LEU A 82 -3.54 20.44 8.36
N PHE A 83 -2.66 20.93 7.48
CA PHE A 83 -2.96 21.05 6.06
C PHE A 83 -3.31 19.70 5.43
N LEU A 84 -2.52 18.65 5.68
CA LEU A 84 -2.81 17.32 5.12
C LEU A 84 -4.17 16.78 5.60
N VAL A 85 -4.47 16.87 6.90
CA VAL A 85 -5.78 16.46 7.43
C VAL A 85 -6.92 17.25 6.76
N SER A 86 -6.76 18.57 6.64
CA SER A 86 -7.76 19.43 6.00
C SER A 86 -7.90 19.11 4.50
N TYR A 87 -6.80 18.94 3.78
CA TYR A 87 -6.76 18.68 2.35
C TYR A 87 -7.47 17.36 1.99
N PHE A 88 -7.06 16.26 2.63
CA PHE A 88 -7.64 14.95 2.38
C PHE A 88 -9.05 14.83 2.95
N GLY A 89 -9.34 15.44 4.11
CA GLY A 89 -10.70 15.47 4.65
C GLY A 89 -11.68 16.23 3.75
N ASN A 90 -11.24 17.30 3.09
CA ASN A 90 -12.05 17.99 2.08
C ASN A 90 -12.30 17.13 0.83
N LYS A 91 -11.41 16.20 0.47
CA LYS A 91 -11.68 15.20 -0.59
C LYS A 91 -12.85 14.30 -0.20
N ASN A 92 -12.92 13.79 1.04
CA ASN A 92 -14.07 13.00 1.48
C ASN A 92 -15.37 13.80 1.31
N LEU A 93 -15.39 15.07 1.73
CA LEU A 93 -16.58 15.93 1.61
C LEU A 93 -16.96 16.20 0.15
N TYR A 94 -15.98 16.42 -0.72
CA TYR A 94 -16.21 16.68 -2.14
C TYR A 94 -16.79 15.46 -2.86
N TYR A 95 -16.33 14.25 -2.52
CA TYR A 95 -16.79 12.99 -3.12
C TYR A 95 -17.93 12.30 -2.38
N ASP A 96 -18.54 12.98 -1.38
CA ASP A 96 -19.59 12.42 -0.52
C ASP A 96 -19.22 11.07 0.11
N LYS A 97 -17.96 10.96 0.54
CA LYS A 97 -17.42 9.79 1.26
C LYS A 97 -17.50 10.01 2.77
N LEU A 98 -17.66 8.90 3.49
CA LEU A 98 -17.65 8.93 4.95
C LEU A 98 -16.25 9.31 5.47
N LEU A 99 -16.24 10.02 6.60
CA LEU A 99 -15.04 10.32 7.37
C LEU A 99 -14.80 9.19 8.39
N PRO A 100 -13.56 8.66 8.53
CA PRO A 100 -13.27 7.49 9.37
C PRO A 100 -13.20 7.81 10.87
N GLY A 101 -13.51 6.84 11.72
CA GLY A 101 -13.39 6.93 13.19
C GLY A 101 -14.17 8.09 13.85
N ASP A 102 -13.67 8.61 14.97
CA ASP A 102 -14.33 9.72 15.68
C ASP A 102 -14.03 11.08 15.03
N LYS A 103 -14.90 11.46 14.10
CA LYS A 103 -14.82 12.75 13.40
C LYS A 103 -14.80 13.97 14.31
N CYS A 104 -15.33 13.90 15.54
CA CYS A 104 -15.38 15.07 16.42
C CYS A 104 -13.97 15.57 16.76
N GLU A 105 -12.97 14.70 16.73
CA GLU A 105 -11.59 15.00 17.09
C GLU A 105 -10.82 15.79 16.01
N TYR A 106 -11.28 15.78 14.75
CA TYR A 106 -10.55 16.42 13.65
C TYR A 106 -11.43 17.20 12.66
N ILE A 107 -12.76 17.18 12.79
CA ILE A 107 -13.67 17.89 11.87
C ILE A 107 -13.43 19.39 11.85
N ASP A 108 -13.03 19.98 12.97
CA ASP A 108 -12.69 21.40 13.05
C ASP A 108 -11.44 21.74 12.24
N ILE A 109 -10.48 20.81 12.13
CA ILE A 109 -9.32 20.96 11.24
C ILE A 109 -9.81 21.01 9.79
N ILE A 110 -10.71 20.11 9.39
CA ILE A 110 -11.22 20.09 8.01
C ILE A 110 -11.97 21.37 7.65
N LYS A 111 -12.84 21.85 8.54
CA LYS A 111 -13.76 22.97 8.24
C LYS A 111 -13.18 24.36 8.47
N ASN A 112 -12.33 24.51 9.49
CA ASN A 112 -11.97 25.83 10.00
C ASN A 112 -10.47 26.17 9.86
N TYR A 113 -9.61 25.17 9.65
CA TYR A 113 -8.19 25.42 9.42
C TYR A 113 -7.99 26.17 8.10
N LYS A 114 -7.12 27.19 8.12
CA LYS A 114 -6.80 28.02 6.97
C LYS A 114 -5.29 28.15 6.84
N THR A 115 -4.80 27.97 5.62
CA THR A 115 -3.37 28.11 5.29
C THR A 115 -3.21 28.49 3.82
N ASP A 116 -2.05 29.05 3.49
CA ASP A 116 -1.59 29.31 2.11
C ASP A 116 -0.66 28.19 1.59
N LEU A 117 -0.55 27.09 2.34
CA LEU A 117 0.07 25.86 1.86
C LEU A 117 -0.76 25.26 0.73
N THR A 118 -0.05 24.67 -0.23
CA THR A 118 -0.64 23.90 -1.33
C THR A 118 0.00 22.53 -1.33
N ILE A 119 -0.70 21.54 -1.90
CA ILE A 119 -0.22 20.16 -1.85
C ILE A 119 1.13 20.03 -2.56
N GLU A 120 1.36 20.76 -3.65
CA GLU A 120 2.60 20.75 -4.44
C GLU A 120 3.82 21.12 -3.59
N LYS A 121 3.67 22.01 -2.60
CA LYS A 121 4.77 22.40 -1.70
C LYS A 121 5.19 21.26 -0.76
N LEU A 122 4.35 20.24 -0.60
CA LEU A 122 4.63 19.08 0.26
C LEU A 122 5.15 17.87 -0.50
N TYR A 123 5.08 17.84 -1.84
CA TYR A 123 5.49 16.68 -2.63
C TYR A 123 6.93 16.27 -2.36
N ASN A 124 7.85 17.23 -2.16
CA ASN A 124 9.24 16.94 -1.83
C ASN A 124 9.44 16.23 -0.48
N LYS A 125 8.45 16.28 0.42
CA LYS A 125 8.46 15.57 1.71
C LYS A 125 7.71 14.25 1.62
N ILE A 126 6.50 14.27 1.05
CA ILE A 126 5.60 13.12 1.05
C ILE A 126 5.82 12.16 -0.13
N CYS A 127 6.61 12.54 -1.12
CA CYS A 127 7.10 11.63 -2.16
C CYS A 127 8.58 11.32 -1.93
N LYS A 128 8.93 10.04 -2.01
CA LYS A 128 10.31 9.62 -2.19
C LYS A 128 10.87 10.26 -3.46
N ARG A 129 12.12 10.74 -3.39
CA ARG A 129 12.88 11.15 -4.58
C ARG A 129 13.20 9.94 -5.43
N VAL A 130 12.89 10.01 -6.72
CA VAL A 130 13.14 8.93 -7.67
C VAL A 130 14.35 9.26 -8.53
N ASP A 131 15.38 8.44 -8.45
CA ASP A 131 16.66 8.66 -9.15
C ASP A 131 16.89 7.67 -10.31
N GLU A 132 16.05 6.64 -10.43
CA GLU A 132 16.08 5.64 -11.51
C GLU A 132 14.93 5.87 -12.50
N GLU A 133 15.25 5.82 -13.80
CA GLU A 133 14.28 6.13 -14.87
C GLU A 133 13.14 5.08 -14.91
N VAL A 134 13.46 3.80 -14.74
CA VAL A 134 12.44 2.72 -14.73
C VAL A 134 11.51 2.85 -13.53
N GLU A 135 12.06 3.11 -12.34
CA GLU A 135 11.27 3.39 -11.13
C GLU A 135 10.31 4.56 -11.37
N PHE A 136 10.79 5.64 -12.00
CA PHE A 136 9.96 6.79 -12.31
C PHE A 136 8.83 6.45 -13.28
N ILE A 137 9.12 5.69 -14.34
CA ILE A 137 8.12 5.27 -15.33
C ILE A 137 7.06 4.36 -14.68
N ASN A 138 7.45 3.42 -13.82
CA ASN A 138 6.50 2.57 -13.11
C ASN A 138 5.58 3.39 -12.20
N TYR A 139 6.13 4.28 -11.37
CA TYR A 139 5.30 5.18 -10.57
C TYR A 139 4.36 6.03 -11.42
N MET A 140 4.85 6.66 -12.49
CA MET A 140 4.00 7.50 -13.33
C MET A 140 2.93 6.70 -14.08
N THR A 141 3.22 5.44 -14.42
CA THR A 141 2.22 4.51 -14.96
C THR A 141 1.14 4.22 -13.92
N MET A 142 1.50 3.89 -12.68
CA MET A 142 0.54 3.70 -11.58
C MET A 142 -0.33 4.94 -11.39
N ARG A 143 0.30 6.13 -11.31
CA ARG A 143 -0.42 7.41 -11.15
C ARG A 143 -1.36 7.70 -12.31
N PHE A 144 -0.97 7.32 -13.53
CA PHE A 144 -1.80 7.47 -14.72
C PHE A 144 -3.04 6.58 -14.67
N ILE A 145 -2.86 5.29 -14.34
CA ILE A 145 -3.97 4.32 -14.21
C ILE A 145 -4.90 4.66 -13.04
N ALA A 146 -4.34 5.07 -11.90
CA ALA A 146 -5.10 5.48 -10.73
C ALA A 146 -5.79 6.85 -10.88
N TRP A 147 -5.68 7.49 -12.05
CA TRP A 147 -6.22 8.83 -12.33
C TRP A 147 -5.76 9.91 -11.34
N ASP A 148 -4.50 9.82 -10.91
CA ASP A 148 -3.89 10.76 -9.96
C ASP A 148 -3.45 12.05 -10.67
N ARG A 149 -4.45 12.91 -10.94
CA ARG A 149 -4.30 14.19 -11.66
C ARG A 149 -3.27 15.11 -11.02
N GLU A 150 -3.24 15.14 -9.68
CA GLU A 150 -2.33 15.98 -8.91
C GLU A 150 -0.88 15.56 -9.16
N SER A 151 -0.60 14.24 -9.13
CA SER A 151 0.72 13.72 -9.43
C SER A 151 1.18 14.07 -10.83
N LEU A 152 0.31 13.77 -11.80
CA LEU A 152 0.62 13.96 -13.20
C LEU A 152 0.87 15.45 -13.48
N LYS A 153 0.09 16.34 -12.86
CA LYS A 153 0.32 17.79 -12.94
C LYS A 153 1.65 18.18 -12.32
N TYR A 154 1.99 17.68 -11.14
CA TYR A 154 3.24 18.00 -10.45
C TYR A 154 4.47 17.59 -11.28
N PHE A 155 4.48 16.37 -11.83
CA PHE A 155 5.63 15.86 -12.58
C PHE A 155 5.68 16.29 -14.05
N SER A 156 4.59 16.81 -14.63
CA SER A 156 4.58 17.29 -16.02
C SER A 156 4.51 18.81 -16.17
N GLY A 157 3.98 19.52 -15.18
CA GLY A 157 3.59 20.92 -15.30
C GLY A 157 2.40 21.17 -16.24
N SER A 158 1.82 20.13 -16.85
CA SER A 158 0.82 20.25 -17.92
C SER A 158 -0.58 19.88 -17.43
N ASP A 159 -1.54 20.78 -17.63
CA ASP A 159 -2.97 20.48 -17.38
C ASP A 159 -3.51 19.48 -18.40
N GLU A 160 -2.96 19.46 -19.61
CA GLU A 160 -3.35 18.49 -20.63
C GLU A 160 -3.03 17.08 -20.16
N ILE A 161 -1.78 16.82 -19.76
CA ILE A 161 -1.35 15.51 -19.26
C ILE A 161 -2.10 15.13 -17.98
N ALA A 162 -2.30 16.07 -17.06
CA ALA A 162 -3.02 15.82 -15.82
C ALA A 162 -4.49 15.46 -16.00
N ASN A 163 -5.09 15.78 -17.15
CA ASN A 163 -6.49 15.48 -17.45
C ASN A 163 -6.66 14.27 -18.39
N MET A 164 -5.56 13.69 -18.90
CA MET A 164 -5.60 12.45 -19.65
C MET A 164 -6.00 11.30 -18.71
N HIS A 165 -6.92 10.46 -19.18
CA HIS A 165 -7.40 9.27 -18.46
C HIS A 165 -7.87 8.23 -19.48
N ILE A 166 -7.70 6.95 -19.14
CA ILE A 166 -8.20 5.80 -19.91
C ILE A 166 -9.12 4.90 -19.11
N THR A 167 -9.12 5.08 -17.79
CA THR A 167 -9.99 4.38 -16.84
C THR A 167 -11.28 5.17 -16.63
N ASN A 168 -12.33 4.46 -16.22
CA ASN A 168 -13.60 5.07 -15.83
C ASN A 168 -13.59 5.51 -14.36
N ILE A 169 -12.80 4.83 -13.53
CA ILE A 169 -12.58 5.14 -12.11
C ILE A 169 -11.09 5.21 -11.79
N ASN A 170 -10.73 5.35 -10.52
CA ASN A 170 -9.37 5.06 -10.06
C ASN A 170 -9.08 3.58 -10.30
N GLY A 171 -8.31 3.26 -11.34
CA GLY A 171 -7.94 1.88 -11.67
C GLY A 171 -6.71 1.40 -10.89
N THR A 172 -6.51 0.08 -10.88
CA THR A 172 -5.37 -0.56 -10.21
C THR A 172 -4.42 -1.13 -11.25
N LEU A 173 -3.15 -0.71 -11.23
CA LEU A 173 -2.13 -1.28 -12.09
C LEU A 173 -1.75 -2.68 -11.57
N LEU A 174 -1.94 -3.71 -12.40
CA LEU A 174 -1.64 -5.10 -12.03
C LEU A 174 -0.26 -5.52 -12.51
N LYS A 175 0.14 -5.07 -13.70
CA LYS A 175 1.45 -5.36 -14.29
C LYS A 175 1.87 -4.25 -15.24
N ASN A 176 3.16 -3.98 -15.31
CA ASN A 176 3.74 -3.07 -16.28
C ASN A 176 5.05 -3.63 -16.84
N VAL A 177 5.20 -3.56 -18.16
CA VAL A 177 6.48 -3.86 -18.82
C VAL A 177 7.04 -2.57 -19.41
N VAL A 178 8.16 -2.11 -18.86
CA VAL A 178 8.86 -0.91 -19.29
C VAL A 178 9.91 -1.27 -20.34
N SER A 179 9.81 -0.63 -21.50
CA SER A 179 10.76 -0.72 -22.60
C SER A 179 11.46 0.62 -22.83
N ASP A 180 12.78 0.68 -22.61
CA ASP A 180 13.61 1.83 -22.99
C ASP A 180 13.77 1.90 -24.52
N LYS A 181 13.44 3.06 -25.11
CA LYS A 181 13.60 3.37 -26.54
C LYS A 181 14.73 4.37 -26.81
N GLY A 182 15.49 4.74 -25.77
CA GLY A 182 16.60 5.68 -25.79
C GLY A 182 16.14 7.15 -25.79
N GLN A 183 17.08 8.05 -25.47
CA GLN A 183 16.86 9.50 -25.48
C GLN A 183 15.73 9.95 -24.52
N GLY A 184 15.58 9.28 -23.38
CA GLY A 184 14.54 9.57 -22.39
C GLY A 184 13.13 9.16 -22.83
N ARG A 185 13.01 8.22 -23.78
CA ARG A 185 11.72 7.71 -24.27
C ARG A 185 11.48 6.30 -23.78
N TYR A 186 10.31 6.06 -23.22
CA TYR A 186 9.91 4.77 -22.67
C TYR A 186 8.53 4.39 -23.18
N ILE A 187 8.29 3.08 -23.29
CA ILE A 187 6.96 2.53 -23.52
C ILE A 187 6.64 1.62 -22.34
N SER A 188 5.50 1.87 -21.71
CA SER A 188 4.89 1.04 -20.68
C SER A 188 3.77 0.24 -21.31
N GLU A 189 3.84 -1.08 -21.21
CA GLU A 189 2.74 -1.99 -21.53
C GLU A 189 2.03 -2.32 -20.23
N ALA A 190 0.94 -1.61 -19.96
CA ALA A 190 0.25 -1.61 -18.69
C ALA A 190 -1.00 -2.50 -18.76
N LEU A 191 -1.05 -3.51 -17.89
CA LEU A 191 -2.22 -4.33 -17.60
C LEU A 191 -2.81 -3.84 -16.27
N TYR A 192 -4.09 -3.49 -16.29
CA TYR A 192 -4.78 -2.87 -15.16
C TYR A 192 -6.24 -3.32 -15.03
N GLU A 193 -6.76 -3.17 -13.82
CA GLU A 193 -8.16 -3.32 -13.47
C GLU A 193 -8.87 -1.96 -13.51
N ASP A 194 -10.09 -1.95 -14.04
CA ASP A 194 -11.03 -0.81 -14.04
C ASP A 194 -12.39 -1.30 -13.52
N ASN A 195 -13.38 -0.41 -13.46
CA ASN A 195 -14.70 -0.74 -12.89
C ASN A 195 -15.47 -1.88 -13.58
N ASP A 196 -15.16 -2.17 -14.85
CA ASP A 196 -15.91 -3.10 -15.70
C ASP A 196 -15.08 -4.27 -16.24
N GLY A 197 -13.85 -4.43 -15.76
CA GLY A 197 -12.98 -5.56 -16.09
C GLY A 197 -11.52 -5.17 -16.21
N TYR A 198 -10.77 -5.98 -16.96
CA TYR A 198 -9.33 -5.85 -17.12
C TYR A 198 -8.95 -5.41 -18.52
N TYR A 199 -7.89 -4.60 -18.61
CA TYR A 199 -7.46 -4.00 -19.86
C TYR A 199 -5.95 -3.94 -19.97
N ILE A 200 -5.46 -4.00 -21.21
CA ILE A 200 -4.09 -3.69 -21.56
C ILE A 200 -4.01 -2.44 -22.46
N CYS A 201 -2.98 -1.62 -22.27
CA CYS A 201 -2.69 -0.49 -23.14
C CYS A 201 -1.19 -0.19 -23.21
N LYS A 202 -0.78 0.62 -24.18
CA LYS A 202 0.60 1.15 -24.25
C LYS A 202 0.61 2.63 -23.95
N ILE A 203 1.49 3.03 -23.04
CA ILE A 203 1.73 4.42 -22.66
C ILE A 203 3.17 4.77 -23.05
N ALA A 204 3.33 5.74 -23.94
CA ALA A 204 4.63 6.28 -24.33
C ALA A 204 4.95 7.53 -23.52
N PHE A 205 6.06 7.49 -22.79
CA PHE A 205 6.58 8.60 -22.00
C PHE A 205 7.82 9.20 -22.68
N CYS A 206 7.91 10.53 -22.65
CA CYS A 206 9.16 11.25 -22.85
C CYS A 206 9.51 11.98 -21.56
N ILE A 207 10.66 11.68 -20.97
CA ILE A 207 11.08 12.23 -19.67
C ILE A 207 12.41 12.97 -19.80
N SER A 208 12.70 13.81 -18.81
CA SER A 208 14.02 14.42 -18.65
C SER A 208 14.35 14.59 -17.17
N LYS A 209 15.65 14.66 -16.86
CA LYS A 209 16.11 14.95 -15.49
C LYS A 209 15.61 16.31 -15.02
N CYS A 210 15.22 16.36 -13.76
CA CYS A 210 14.78 17.56 -13.04
C CYS A 210 15.47 17.57 -11.68
N TYR A 211 16.08 18.70 -11.30
CA TYR A 211 16.82 18.76 -10.03
C TYR A 211 15.91 18.60 -8.81
N GLU A 212 14.70 19.17 -8.88
CA GLU A 212 13.75 19.22 -7.76
C GLU A 212 13.04 17.89 -7.54
N THR A 213 12.66 17.21 -8.62
CA THR A 213 11.80 16.02 -8.60
C THR A 213 12.51 14.73 -9.01
N GLY A 214 13.79 14.80 -9.39
CA GLY A 214 14.53 13.72 -10.04
C GLY A 214 14.27 13.67 -11.54
N PHE A 215 13.00 13.50 -11.92
CA PHE A 215 12.54 13.48 -13.31
C PHE A 215 11.27 14.30 -13.52
N ARG A 216 10.99 14.63 -14.78
CA ARG A 216 9.73 15.23 -15.22
C ARG A 216 9.24 14.58 -16.51
N ILE A 217 7.93 14.62 -16.72
CA ILE A 217 7.27 14.17 -17.95
C ILE A 217 7.21 15.35 -18.93
N ASN A 218 7.86 15.22 -20.07
CA ASN A 218 7.80 16.20 -21.15
C ASN A 218 6.61 15.97 -22.08
N SER A 219 6.25 14.70 -22.32
CA SER A 219 5.08 14.32 -23.11
C SER A 219 4.60 12.92 -22.75
N LEU A 220 3.30 12.68 -22.93
CA LEU A 220 2.63 11.40 -22.71
C LEU A 220 1.69 11.12 -23.89
N LEU A 221 1.75 9.91 -24.44
CA LEU A 221 0.83 9.43 -25.47
C LEU A 221 0.32 8.05 -25.08
N VAL A 222 -0.94 7.76 -25.35
CA VAL A 222 -1.57 6.48 -24.98
C VAL A 222 -2.27 5.91 -26.18
N THR A 223 -2.19 4.59 -26.35
CA THR A 223 -2.98 3.86 -27.34
C THR A 223 -4.41 3.64 -26.83
N ASP A 224 -5.28 3.11 -27.70
CA ASP A 224 -6.54 2.54 -27.24
C ASP A 224 -6.29 1.38 -26.24
N LYS A 225 -7.28 1.12 -25.38
CA LYS A 225 -7.29 0.00 -24.44
C LYS A 225 -7.92 -1.23 -25.07
N GLU A 226 -7.35 -2.40 -24.80
CA GLU A 226 -7.85 -3.69 -25.26
C GLU A 226 -8.32 -4.51 -24.05
N PRO A 227 -9.55 -5.04 -24.05
CA PRO A 227 -10.04 -5.86 -22.94
C PRO A 227 -9.29 -7.19 -22.87
N MET A 228 -9.10 -7.70 -21.67
CA MET A 228 -8.51 -9.03 -21.40
C MET A 228 -9.49 -9.89 -20.59
N TYR A 229 -9.47 -11.20 -20.83
CA TYR A 229 -10.26 -12.12 -20.00
C TYR A 229 -9.58 -12.37 -18.66
N ASP A 230 -10.37 -12.56 -17.61
CA ASP A 230 -9.91 -12.77 -16.23
C ASP A 230 -8.82 -13.86 -16.15
N PHE A 231 -9.01 -15.01 -16.81
CA PHE A 231 -8.03 -16.10 -16.80
C PHE A 231 -6.68 -15.71 -17.41
N GLU A 232 -6.66 -14.89 -18.47
CA GLU A 232 -5.40 -14.41 -19.06
C GLU A 232 -4.68 -13.47 -18.11
N VAL A 233 -5.44 -12.63 -17.40
CA VAL A 233 -4.91 -11.69 -16.41
C VAL A 233 -4.30 -12.45 -15.24
N PHE A 234 -5.01 -13.44 -14.71
CA PHE A 234 -4.52 -14.29 -13.63
C PHE A 234 -3.24 -15.03 -14.03
N ASP A 235 -3.17 -15.57 -15.25
CA ASP A 235 -1.94 -16.18 -15.76
C ASP A 235 -0.78 -15.16 -15.83
N GLU A 236 -1.04 -13.93 -16.32
CA GLU A 236 -0.03 -12.88 -16.48
C GLU A 236 0.56 -12.34 -15.17
N ILE A 237 -0.21 -12.37 -14.08
CA ILE A 237 0.18 -11.89 -12.73
C ILE A 237 0.52 -13.02 -11.76
N SER A 238 0.24 -14.28 -12.13
CA SER A 238 0.47 -15.45 -11.31
C SER A 238 1.93 -15.56 -10.88
N LYS A 239 2.14 -16.12 -9.68
CA LYS A 239 3.47 -16.51 -9.21
C LYS A 239 3.43 -17.87 -8.58
N SER A 240 4.58 -18.54 -8.64
CA SER A 240 4.80 -19.72 -7.84
C SER A 240 4.75 -19.37 -6.35
N GLU A 241 4.20 -20.29 -5.58
CA GLU A 241 3.97 -20.13 -4.16
C GLU A 241 4.44 -21.36 -3.39
N PHE A 242 5.16 -21.12 -2.31
CA PHE A 242 5.49 -22.13 -1.31
C PHE A 242 4.54 -21.95 -0.12
N VAL A 243 3.80 -23.00 0.22
CA VAL A 243 2.88 -23.00 1.36
C VAL A 243 3.39 -23.97 2.40
N SER A 244 3.72 -23.46 3.59
CA SER A 244 4.06 -24.29 4.75
C SER A 244 2.86 -24.38 5.69
N VAL A 245 2.58 -25.58 6.21
CA VAL A 245 1.46 -25.85 7.10
C VAL A 245 1.97 -26.21 8.49
N TYR A 246 1.34 -25.63 9.49
CA TYR A 246 1.61 -25.84 10.90
C TYR A 246 0.33 -26.19 11.66
N SER A 247 0.43 -27.11 12.62
CA SER A 247 -0.61 -27.23 13.66
C SER A 247 -0.39 -26.20 14.76
N VAL A 248 -1.49 -25.71 15.31
CA VAL A 248 -1.53 -24.71 16.40
C VAL A 248 -2.29 -25.29 17.59
N ASN A 249 -1.70 -25.20 18.78
CA ASN A 249 -2.30 -25.72 20.02
C ASN A 249 -3.28 -24.74 20.70
N SER A 250 -2.99 -23.44 20.65
CA SER A 250 -3.77 -22.35 21.25
C SER A 250 -4.00 -21.23 20.22
N PRO A 251 -4.91 -21.41 19.23
CA PRO A 251 -5.03 -20.48 18.10
C PRO A 251 -5.33 -19.03 18.48
N GLU A 252 -6.23 -18.79 19.43
CA GLU A 252 -6.59 -17.44 19.86
C GLU A 252 -5.42 -16.70 20.52
N GLU A 253 -4.69 -17.39 21.40
CA GLU A 253 -3.50 -16.86 22.07
C GLU A 253 -2.38 -16.61 21.06
N PHE A 254 -2.14 -17.59 20.17
CA PHE A 254 -1.16 -17.47 19.09
C PHE A 254 -1.47 -16.30 18.17
N ALA A 255 -2.71 -16.11 17.75
CA ALA A 255 -3.11 -14.98 16.91
C ALA A 255 -2.79 -13.63 17.56
N GLY A 256 -3.05 -13.51 18.87
CA GLY A 256 -2.75 -12.31 19.66
C GLY A 256 -1.26 -12.04 19.74
N VAL A 257 -0.46 -13.05 20.08
CA VAL A 257 1.01 -12.96 20.17
C VAL A 257 1.63 -12.65 18.81
N PHE A 258 1.23 -13.40 17.78
CA PHE A 258 1.72 -13.24 16.42
C PHE A 258 1.47 -11.83 15.88
N TYR A 259 0.25 -11.31 16.05
CA TYR A 259 -0.08 -9.98 15.57
C TYR A 259 0.62 -8.86 16.38
N ARG A 260 0.73 -9.02 17.71
CA ARG A 260 1.44 -8.06 18.57
C ARG A 260 2.92 -7.93 18.21
N GLU A 261 3.55 -9.04 17.83
CA GLU A 261 4.96 -9.05 17.42
C GLU A 261 5.17 -8.66 15.95
N ASN A 262 4.12 -8.72 15.13
CA ASN A 262 4.14 -8.35 13.72
C ASN A 262 3.05 -7.32 13.39
N PRO A 263 3.06 -6.13 14.03
CA PRO A 263 1.99 -5.14 13.90
C PRO A 263 1.89 -4.54 12.49
N PHE A 264 2.96 -4.63 11.70
CA PHE A 264 3.01 -4.21 10.28
C PHE A 264 2.24 -5.12 9.32
N LEU A 265 1.69 -6.24 9.80
CA LEU A 265 0.83 -7.10 8.99
C LEU A 265 -0.54 -6.45 8.80
N LEU A 266 -1.00 -6.43 7.55
CA LEU A 266 -2.40 -6.11 7.28
C LEU A 266 -3.26 -7.30 7.71
N LYS A 267 -4.07 -7.11 8.75
CA LYS A 267 -4.97 -8.12 9.29
C LYS A 267 -6.36 -8.01 8.66
N SER A 268 -6.82 -9.10 8.07
CA SER A 268 -8.17 -9.25 7.53
C SER A 268 -8.87 -10.39 8.27
N ASN A 269 -10.02 -10.11 8.88
CA ASN A 269 -10.86 -11.16 9.45
C ASN A 269 -11.71 -11.77 8.32
N MET A 270 -11.51 -13.04 8.06
CA MET A 270 -12.31 -13.84 7.13
C MET A 270 -13.37 -14.63 7.92
N ASN A 271 -14.32 -15.26 7.23
CA ASN A 271 -15.37 -16.02 7.91
C ASN A 271 -14.81 -17.26 8.63
N GLU A 272 -13.84 -17.93 8.01
CA GLU A 272 -13.26 -19.19 8.48
C GLU A 272 -11.96 -19.01 9.30
N GLY A 273 -11.37 -17.82 9.28
CA GLY A 273 -10.07 -17.58 9.91
C GLY A 273 -9.59 -16.14 9.89
N ILE A 274 -8.31 -15.95 10.21
CA ILE A 274 -7.63 -14.64 10.18
C ILE A 274 -6.54 -14.69 9.12
N PHE A 275 -6.61 -13.78 8.15
CA PHE A 275 -5.63 -13.63 7.11
C PHE A 275 -4.73 -12.44 7.40
N PHE A 276 -3.42 -12.62 7.23
CA PHE A 276 -2.43 -11.58 7.42
C PHE A 276 -1.59 -11.42 6.14
N THR A 277 -1.52 -10.21 5.62
CA THR A 277 -0.66 -9.87 4.48
C THR A 277 0.56 -9.12 4.97
N ARG A 278 1.74 -9.59 4.56
CA ARG A 278 3.01 -8.90 4.77
C ARG A 278 3.48 -8.28 3.48
N PHE A 279 3.58 -6.95 3.46
CA PHE A 279 4.20 -6.21 2.35
C PHE A 279 5.72 -6.19 2.49
N ASN A 280 6.40 -5.88 1.38
CA ASN A 280 7.82 -5.57 1.41
C ASN A 280 8.08 -4.27 2.21
N PHE A 281 9.17 -4.27 2.98
CA PHE A 281 9.61 -3.07 3.72
C PHE A 281 10.33 -2.03 2.85
N ASN A 282 10.40 -2.27 1.55
CA ASN A 282 10.89 -1.32 0.57
C ASN A 282 10.13 -1.51 -0.75
N ASN A 283 10.27 -0.54 -1.63
CA ASN A 283 9.65 -0.52 -2.95
C ASN A 283 10.66 -0.80 -4.07
N ASP A 284 11.71 -1.60 -3.81
CA ASP A 284 12.76 -1.85 -4.80
C ASP A 284 12.25 -2.62 -6.02
N HIS A 285 11.19 -3.42 -5.88
CA HIS A 285 10.53 -4.11 -7.00
C HIS A 285 9.99 -3.14 -8.07
N VAL A 286 9.74 -1.87 -7.72
CA VAL A 286 9.31 -0.83 -8.68
C VAL A 286 10.43 -0.43 -9.64
N LYS A 287 11.69 -0.76 -9.34
CA LYS A 287 12.84 -0.48 -10.22
C LYS A 287 12.97 -1.46 -11.37
N GLU A 288 12.24 -2.57 -11.32
CA GLU A 288 12.32 -3.61 -12.33
C GLU A 288 11.60 -3.22 -13.61
N ASN A 289 12.13 -3.66 -14.76
CA ASN A 289 11.47 -3.46 -16.05
C ASN A 289 10.11 -4.16 -16.13
N VAL A 290 9.89 -5.18 -15.30
CA VAL A 290 8.60 -5.87 -15.17
C VAL A 290 8.10 -5.67 -13.75
N TYR A 291 7.14 -4.76 -13.58
CA TYR A 291 6.39 -4.60 -12.35
C TYR A 291 5.18 -5.53 -12.37
N ILE A 292 4.89 -6.19 -11.25
CA ILE A 292 3.70 -7.02 -11.03
C ILE A 292 3.22 -6.73 -9.61
N ILE A 293 1.93 -6.44 -9.41
CA ILE A 293 1.35 -6.06 -8.11
C ILE A 293 1.60 -7.09 -7.01
N ASN A 294 1.63 -8.38 -7.36
CA ASN A 294 1.96 -9.45 -6.41
C ASN A 294 3.39 -9.33 -5.85
N ASN A 295 4.28 -8.50 -6.44
CA ASN A 295 5.64 -8.28 -5.92
C ASN A 295 5.64 -7.32 -4.73
N ASP A 296 4.52 -6.65 -4.45
CA ASP A 296 4.39 -5.78 -3.29
C ASP A 296 4.32 -6.63 -2.01
N MET A 297 3.85 -7.88 -2.13
CA MET A 297 3.74 -8.84 -1.04
C MET A 297 5.04 -9.62 -0.83
N LYS A 298 5.41 -9.77 0.45
CA LYS A 298 6.52 -10.60 0.92
C LYS A 298 6.06 -12.00 1.32
N ALA A 299 4.94 -12.07 2.03
CA ALA A 299 4.36 -13.30 2.53
C ALA A 299 2.88 -13.08 2.88
N ILE A 300 2.14 -14.17 2.92
CA ILE A 300 0.79 -14.22 3.48
C ILE A 300 0.72 -15.29 4.55
N TYR A 301 -0.13 -15.06 5.55
CA TYR A 301 -0.35 -16.00 6.63
C TYR A 301 -1.83 -16.19 6.83
N TYR A 302 -2.26 -17.43 7.03
CA TYR A 302 -3.66 -17.74 7.26
C TYR A 302 -3.79 -18.63 8.49
N LEU A 303 -4.56 -18.18 9.48
CA LEU A 303 -4.88 -18.95 10.66
C LEU A 303 -6.34 -19.40 10.57
N MET A 304 -6.55 -20.70 10.39
CA MET A 304 -7.86 -21.32 10.24
C MET A 304 -8.00 -22.47 11.24
N GLY A 305 -8.86 -22.32 12.25
CA GLY A 305 -8.98 -23.28 13.34
C GLY A 305 -7.63 -23.56 14.01
N ASN A 306 -7.18 -24.82 13.96
CA ASN A 306 -5.90 -25.25 14.53
C ASN A 306 -4.77 -25.34 13.48
N LYS A 307 -4.93 -24.73 12.30
CA LYS A 307 -3.93 -24.73 11.23
C LYS A 307 -3.43 -23.32 10.96
N PHE A 308 -2.13 -23.18 10.83
CA PHE A 308 -1.47 -21.96 10.42
C PHE A 308 -0.67 -22.19 9.14
N PHE A 309 -1.00 -21.43 8.11
CA PHE A 309 -0.42 -21.50 6.79
C PHE A 309 0.50 -20.31 6.57
N ILE A 310 1.65 -20.54 5.94
CA ILE A 310 2.61 -19.52 5.54
C ILE A 310 2.85 -19.63 4.03
N GLY A 311 2.35 -18.66 3.26
CA GLY A 311 2.57 -18.53 1.82
C GLY A 311 3.72 -17.56 1.52
N THR A 312 4.64 -17.97 0.63
CA THR A 312 5.80 -17.17 0.22
C THR A 312 6.12 -17.39 -1.26
N TYR A 313 6.72 -16.38 -1.92
CA TYR A 313 6.87 -16.37 -3.39
C TYR A 313 8.28 -16.71 -3.91
N ASN A 314 9.19 -17.11 -3.03
CA ASN A 314 10.49 -17.69 -3.41
C ASN A 314 11.04 -18.56 -2.28
N GLU A 315 11.96 -19.45 -2.63
CA GLU A 315 12.50 -20.45 -1.71
C GLU A 315 13.30 -19.84 -0.55
N ASN A 316 14.03 -18.75 -0.79
CA ASN A 316 14.83 -18.08 0.24
C ASN A 316 13.93 -17.50 1.33
N ASP A 317 12.87 -16.79 0.94
CA ASP A 317 11.89 -16.23 1.86
C ASP A 317 11.11 -17.31 2.58
N CYS A 318 10.73 -18.38 1.88
CA CYS A 318 10.12 -19.55 2.50
C CYS A 318 11.00 -20.08 3.64
N ASN A 319 12.26 -20.39 3.37
CA ASN A 319 13.17 -20.97 4.36
C ASN A 319 13.38 -20.01 5.54
N TYR A 320 13.65 -18.73 5.27
CA TYR A 320 13.90 -17.72 6.30
C TYR A 320 12.68 -17.47 7.21
N ILE A 321 11.49 -17.29 6.63
CA ILE A 321 10.27 -17.02 7.39
C ILE A 321 9.87 -18.26 8.21
N ASN A 322 10.03 -19.46 7.67
CA ASN A 322 9.74 -20.69 8.39
C ASN A 322 10.68 -20.90 9.57
N GLU A 323 11.99 -20.62 9.40
CA GLU A 323 12.99 -20.70 10.47
C GLU A 323 12.67 -19.73 11.61
N ILE A 324 12.35 -18.48 11.28
CA ILE A 324 11.94 -17.47 12.27
C ILE A 324 10.66 -17.88 12.97
N SER A 325 9.65 -18.35 12.23
CA SER A 325 8.36 -18.73 12.81
C SER A 325 8.52 -19.89 13.79
N GLN A 326 9.34 -20.89 13.43
CA GLN A 326 9.64 -22.01 14.32
C GLN A 326 10.46 -21.58 15.54
N SER A 327 11.37 -20.63 15.38
CA SER A 327 12.21 -20.14 16.48
C SER A 327 11.43 -19.28 17.48
N ASN A 328 10.54 -18.41 16.99
CA ASN A 328 9.80 -17.46 17.82
C ASN A 328 8.52 -18.07 18.42
N TYR A 329 7.93 -19.05 17.75
CA TYR A 329 6.60 -19.57 18.10
C TYR A 329 6.60 -21.09 18.35
N SER A 330 7.73 -21.71 18.69
CA SER A 330 7.84 -23.15 18.92
C SER A 330 6.85 -23.71 19.96
N ASP A 331 6.46 -22.87 20.92
CA ASP A 331 5.50 -23.24 21.96
C ASP A 331 4.05 -23.26 21.46
N TYR A 332 3.77 -22.60 20.33
CA TYR A 332 2.44 -22.46 19.73
C TYR A 332 2.26 -23.33 18.48
N ILE A 333 3.29 -23.41 17.63
CA ILE A 333 3.19 -24.01 16.30
C ILE A 333 4.08 -25.24 16.16
N LYS A 334 3.61 -26.21 15.40
CA LYS A 334 4.38 -27.40 15.02
C LYS A 334 4.29 -27.62 13.52
N PHE A 335 5.45 -27.64 12.85
CA PHE A 335 5.53 -27.88 11.41
C PHE A 335 4.96 -29.25 11.06
N GLU A 336 4.18 -29.29 9.98
CA GLU A 336 3.59 -30.52 9.45
C GLU A 336 4.16 -30.82 8.06
N GLU A 337 3.97 -29.90 7.11
CA GLU A 337 4.31 -30.14 5.72
C GLU A 337 4.53 -28.84 4.93
N LYS A 338 5.02 -28.99 3.70
CA LYS A 338 5.33 -27.90 2.77
C LYS A 338 4.98 -28.32 1.36
N PHE A 339 4.29 -27.43 0.65
CA PHE A 339 3.88 -27.57 -0.74
C PHE A 339 4.57 -26.54 -1.63
N PHE A 340 4.62 -26.84 -2.93
CA PHE A 340 5.01 -25.91 -3.98
C PHE A 340 3.94 -25.91 -5.06
N PHE A 341 3.48 -24.72 -5.41
CA PHE A 341 2.50 -24.49 -6.46
C PHE A 341 3.13 -23.60 -7.54
N GLU A 342 2.80 -23.86 -8.80
CA GLU A 342 3.24 -23.00 -9.92
C GLU A 342 2.47 -21.67 -9.96
N GLN A 343 1.32 -21.62 -9.30
CA GLN A 343 0.43 -20.46 -9.19
C GLN A 343 0.11 -20.17 -7.71
N ASN A 344 -0.51 -19.02 -7.45
CA ASN A 344 -1.02 -18.67 -6.13
C ASN A 344 -2.07 -19.71 -5.69
N ALA A 345 -2.02 -20.13 -4.42
CA ALA A 345 -2.90 -21.19 -3.90
C ALA A 345 -3.49 -20.83 -2.54
N LEU A 346 -2.71 -20.21 -1.64
CA LEU A 346 -3.16 -19.96 -0.28
C LEU A 346 -4.20 -18.85 -0.18
N TYR A 347 -4.09 -17.79 -0.99
CA TYR A 347 -5.13 -16.76 -1.06
C TYR A 347 -6.44 -17.34 -1.63
N ASP A 348 -6.34 -18.11 -2.72
CA ASP A 348 -7.49 -18.76 -3.35
C ASP A 348 -8.19 -19.74 -2.40
N PHE A 349 -7.42 -20.50 -1.62
CA PHE A 349 -7.94 -21.34 -0.56
C PHE A 349 -8.72 -20.53 0.47
N ALA A 350 -8.14 -19.43 0.97
CA ALA A 350 -8.76 -18.59 1.99
C ALA A 350 -10.07 -17.94 1.49
N GLU A 351 -10.15 -17.57 0.20
CA GLU A 351 -11.36 -17.02 -0.44
C GLU A 351 -12.39 -18.09 -0.84
N SER A 352 -11.97 -19.35 -1.02
CA SER A 352 -12.86 -20.45 -1.45
C SER A 352 -13.95 -20.80 -0.42
N GLY A 353 -13.73 -20.47 0.87
CA GLY A 353 -14.56 -20.91 1.99
C GLY A 353 -14.41 -22.40 2.31
N SER A 354 -13.41 -23.09 1.72
CA SER A 354 -13.08 -24.46 2.10
C SER A 354 -12.57 -24.50 3.55
N LEU A 355 -12.97 -25.54 4.28
CA LEU A 355 -12.58 -25.76 5.67
C LEU A 355 -11.37 -26.69 5.82
N ASP A 356 -10.92 -27.27 4.71
CA ASP A 356 -9.82 -28.23 4.66
C ASP A 356 -8.95 -27.94 3.43
N PHE A 357 -7.64 -27.85 3.66
CA PHE A 357 -6.69 -27.50 2.61
C PHE A 357 -6.42 -28.68 1.69
N ASP A 358 -6.38 -29.91 2.21
CA ASP A 358 -6.16 -31.10 1.38
C ASP A 358 -7.37 -31.31 0.46
N ASP A 359 -8.60 -31.15 0.98
CA ASP A 359 -9.83 -31.22 0.17
C ASP A 359 -9.90 -30.12 -0.90
N PHE A 360 -9.26 -28.96 -0.67
CA PHE A 360 -9.18 -27.88 -1.67
C PHE A 360 -8.21 -28.21 -2.82
N LEU A 361 -7.20 -29.05 -2.56
CA LEU A 361 -6.20 -29.44 -3.55
C LEU A 361 -6.65 -30.59 -4.45
N GLU A 362 -7.70 -31.33 -4.06
CA GLU A 362 -8.35 -32.40 -4.85
C GLU A 362 -9.39 -31.87 -5.85
#